data_AF-A0A3D2FTX5-F1
#
_entry.id   AF-A0A3D2FTX5-F1
#
_cell.length_a   1.000
_cell.length_b   1.000
_cell.length_c   1.000
_cell.angle_alpha   90.00
_cell.angle_beta   90.00
_cell.angle_gamma   90.00
#
_symmetry.space_group_name_H-M   'P 1'
#
loop_
_entity.id
_entity.type
_entity.pdbx_description
1 polymer ?
#
loop_
_entity_poly.entity_id
_entity_poly.type
_entity_poly.pdbx_seq_one_letter_code
_entity_poly.pdbx_strand_id
1 'polypeptide(L)'
;MLSRGVNRRFTALFAAGPGAHVRAGRRGISYIEKVPFSQSCSAEDLGFICRWSGLSYPRLAGISLKAYRRLLVVAAQRRPTNHYHHAGHFAHVVIASGLLAYAAGLTARERALLVLAALVHDLDHSGRYTPSKLFAQETASARRAMRIVLGSGGDARLSFRLLWLLKATALTFHDDRKAILTGDRLARLLADADLFSSLFFSRQKAIQLTRRLNLEMLKTGDPVAQYDAFIDSMLRAGAHSAAGRSLLVQKFVGGQSRGQ
;
A
#
# COMPACT_ATOMS: atom_id res chain seq x y z
N MET A 1 2.88 -25.48 9.65
CA MET A 1 4.18 -25.39 8.97
C MET A 1 3.98 -24.81 7.58
N LEU A 2 4.42 -23.57 7.33
CA LEU A 2 4.76 -23.12 5.97
C LEU A 2 6.24 -23.47 5.80
N SER A 3 6.59 -24.15 4.71
CA SER A 3 7.90 -24.78 4.51
C SER A 3 9.03 -23.75 4.56
N ARG A 4 10.22 -24.21 4.98
CA ARG A 4 11.49 -23.45 5.05
C ARG A 4 12.10 -23.16 3.66
N GLY A 5 11.27 -22.80 2.68
CA GLY A 5 11.73 -22.13 1.48
C GLY A 5 11.91 -20.65 1.81
N VAL A 6 13.03 -20.26 2.41
CA VAL A 6 13.36 -18.84 2.56
C VAL A 6 13.37 -18.25 1.17
N ASN A 7 12.39 -17.39 0.89
CA ASN A 7 12.18 -16.83 -0.43
C ASN A 7 13.38 -15.93 -0.78
N ARG A 8 14.36 -16.52 -1.46
CA ARG A 8 15.67 -15.90 -1.75
C ARG A 8 15.52 -14.57 -2.47
N ARG A 9 14.43 -14.40 -3.23
CA ARG A 9 14.11 -13.21 -4.02
C ARG A 9 14.03 -11.94 -3.19
N PHE A 10 13.44 -12.03 -2.00
CA PHE A 10 13.17 -10.89 -1.14
C PHE A 10 14.08 -10.83 0.09
N THR A 11 14.72 -11.96 0.42
CA THR A 11 15.58 -12.08 1.61
C THR A 11 16.72 -11.06 1.62
N ALA A 12 17.45 -10.89 0.52
CA ALA A 12 18.52 -9.91 0.44
C ALA A 12 18.01 -8.46 0.48
N LEU A 13 16.80 -8.21 -0.05
CA LEU A 13 16.20 -6.88 -0.07
C LEU A 13 15.72 -6.43 1.32
N PHE A 14 15.34 -7.40 2.16
CA PHE A 14 14.66 -7.19 3.43
C PHE A 14 15.42 -7.76 4.63
N ALA A 15 16.73 -7.99 4.47
CA ALA A 15 17.61 -8.41 5.55
C ALA A 15 17.59 -7.39 6.72
N ALA A 16 17.46 -6.10 6.38
CA ALA A 16 17.25 -5.04 7.34
C ALA A 16 15.75 -4.75 7.51
N GLY A 17 15.28 -4.55 8.75
CA GLY A 17 13.89 -4.19 9.02
C GLY A 17 13.51 -2.78 8.53
N PRO A 18 12.21 -2.44 8.47
CA PRO A 18 11.73 -1.14 7.98
C PRO A 18 12.46 0.07 8.59
N GLY A 19 12.79 -0.01 9.89
CA GLY A 19 13.47 1.09 10.57
C GLY A 19 14.89 1.38 10.09
N ALA A 20 15.63 0.36 9.64
CA ALA A 20 16.95 0.60 9.06
C ALA A 20 16.84 1.35 7.72
N HIS A 21 15.82 1.05 6.91
CA HIS A 21 15.56 1.76 5.67
C HIS A 21 15.13 3.20 5.89
N VAL A 22 14.27 3.47 6.88
CA VAL A 22 13.89 4.84 7.25
C VAL A 22 15.11 5.63 7.73
N ARG A 23 15.95 5.04 8.60
CA ARG A 23 17.17 5.72 9.09
C ARG A 23 18.23 5.95 8.02
N ALA A 24 18.29 5.10 6.99
CA ALA A 24 19.15 5.29 5.83
C ALA A 24 18.65 6.41 4.88
N GLY A 25 17.51 7.05 5.19
CA GLY A 25 16.96 8.18 4.46
C GLY A 25 16.68 7.87 2.99
N ARG A 26 17.05 8.80 2.10
CA ARG A 26 16.80 8.69 0.66
C ARG A 26 17.29 7.37 0.05
N ARG A 27 18.46 6.86 0.47
CA ARG A 27 19.02 5.60 -0.04
C ARG A 27 18.18 4.40 0.37
N GLY A 28 17.77 4.35 1.63
CA GLY A 28 16.94 3.26 2.16
C GLY A 28 15.54 3.23 1.56
N ILE A 29 14.92 4.40 1.37
CA ILE A 29 13.59 4.53 0.76
C ILE A 29 13.62 4.16 -0.73
N SER A 30 14.59 4.69 -1.48
CA SER A 30 14.71 4.41 -2.92
C SER A 30 15.06 2.95 -3.21
N TYR A 31 15.59 2.23 -2.21
CA TYR A 31 15.88 0.79 -2.33
C TYR A 31 14.62 -0.06 -2.58
N ILE A 32 13.43 0.43 -2.20
CA ILE A 32 12.16 -0.26 -2.46
C ILE A 32 11.87 -0.37 -3.95
N GLU A 33 12.41 0.54 -4.78
CA GLU A 33 12.28 0.46 -6.24
C GLU A 33 12.88 -0.82 -6.84
N LYS A 34 13.69 -1.56 -6.08
CA LYS A 34 14.24 -2.87 -6.48
C LYS A 34 13.22 -3.99 -6.36
N VAL A 35 12.11 -3.78 -5.65
CA VAL A 35 10.98 -4.72 -5.64
C VAL A 35 10.28 -4.62 -7.00
N PRO A 36 10.22 -5.70 -7.79
CA PRO A 36 9.68 -5.63 -9.13
C PRO A 36 8.17 -5.37 -9.09
N PHE A 37 7.71 -4.25 -9.63
CA PHE A 37 6.28 -3.94 -9.72
C PHE A 37 5.55 -4.90 -10.66
N SER A 38 6.15 -5.27 -11.80
CA SER A 38 5.49 -5.99 -12.90
C SER A 38 5.51 -7.52 -12.81
N GLN A 39 6.29 -8.09 -11.90
CA GLN A 39 6.43 -9.54 -11.78
C GLN A 39 5.32 -10.12 -10.89
N SER A 40 5.00 -11.41 -11.07
CA SER A 40 4.10 -12.11 -10.14
C SER A 40 4.67 -12.06 -8.72
N CYS A 41 3.82 -11.70 -7.77
CA CYS A 41 4.09 -11.80 -6.34
C CYS A 41 3.16 -12.91 -5.82
N SER A 42 3.75 -14.01 -5.37
CA SER A 42 3.01 -15.15 -4.84
C SER A 42 2.41 -14.84 -3.47
N ALA A 43 1.50 -15.70 -3.00
CA ALA A 43 0.99 -15.61 -1.63
C ALA A 43 2.12 -15.74 -0.58
N GLU A 44 3.17 -16.51 -0.87
CA GLU A 44 4.34 -16.66 0.00
C GLU A 44 5.20 -15.40 0.03
N ASP A 45 5.43 -14.77 -1.13
CA ASP A 45 6.10 -13.47 -1.26
C ASP A 45 5.36 -12.41 -0.42
N LEU A 46 4.04 -12.27 -0.63
CA LEU A 46 3.20 -11.34 0.13
C LEU A 46 3.24 -11.64 1.63
N GLY A 47 3.22 -12.92 2.00
CA GLY A 47 3.32 -13.35 3.40
C GLY A 47 4.65 -12.94 4.03
N PHE A 48 5.76 -13.09 3.31
CA PHE A 48 7.07 -12.63 3.75
C PHE A 48 7.11 -11.10 3.93
N ILE A 49 6.62 -10.36 2.93
CA ILE A 49 6.60 -8.89 2.91
C ILE A 49 5.73 -8.33 4.04
N CYS A 50 4.56 -8.94 4.30
CA CYS A 50 3.70 -8.59 5.43
C CYS A 50 4.41 -8.77 6.77
N ARG A 51 5.12 -9.90 6.97
CA ARG A 51 5.88 -10.14 8.21
C ARG A 51 6.98 -9.11 8.40
N TRP A 52 7.74 -8.82 7.35
CA TRP A 52 8.78 -7.78 7.35
C TRP A 52 8.20 -6.40 7.70
N SER A 53 7.01 -6.09 7.19
CA SER A 53 6.31 -4.82 7.42
C SER A 53 5.67 -4.72 8.81
N GLY A 54 5.61 -5.80 9.58
CA GLY A 54 5.14 -5.82 10.97
C GLY A 54 3.90 -6.67 11.27
N LEU A 55 3.40 -7.44 10.30
CA LEU A 55 2.33 -8.43 10.51
C LEU A 55 2.93 -9.82 10.79
N SER A 56 3.80 -9.92 11.80
CA SER A 56 4.45 -11.20 12.18
C SER A 56 3.45 -12.20 12.78
N TYR A 57 2.46 -11.69 13.51
CA TYR A 57 1.42 -12.49 14.16
C TYR A 57 0.05 -11.95 13.75
N PRO A 58 -0.71 -12.66 12.90
CA PRO A 58 -2.01 -12.18 12.41
C PRO A 58 -3.03 -11.89 13.52
N ARG A 59 -2.90 -12.57 14.66
CA ARG A 59 -3.70 -12.31 15.87
C ARG A 59 -3.53 -10.88 16.40
N LEU A 60 -2.38 -10.24 16.21
CA LEU A 60 -2.18 -8.84 16.59
C LEU A 60 -3.07 -7.89 15.77
N ALA A 61 -3.40 -8.26 14.54
CA ALA A 61 -4.36 -7.52 13.72
C ALA A 61 -5.82 -7.97 13.95
N GLY A 62 -6.08 -8.91 14.88
CA GLY A 62 -7.42 -9.43 15.14
C GLY A 62 -7.92 -10.47 14.14
N ILE A 63 -7.05 -11.11 13.36
CA ILE A 63 -7.43 -12.17 12.41
C ILE A 63 -6.83 -13.53 12.76
N SER A 64 -7.54 -14.60 12.39
CA SER A 64 -7.03 -15.96 12.47
C SER A 64 -5.96 -16.22 11.39
N LEU A 65 -5.07 -17.18 11.64
CA LEU A 65 -4.06 -17.60 10.65
C LEU A 65 -4.72 -18.15 9.37
N LYS A 66 -5.89 -18.80 9.50
CA LYS A 66 -6.69 -19.30 8.38
C LYS A 66 -7.18 -18.15 7.49
N ALA A 67 -7.79 -17.11 8.09
CA ALA A 67 -8.19 -15.92 7.35
C ALA A 67 -6.99 -15.26 6.65
N TYR A 68 -5.89 -15.07 7.39
CA TYR A 68 -4.69 -14.44 6.83
C TYR A 68 -4.15 -15.16 5.59
N ARG A 69 -4.00 -16.49 5.65
CA ARG A 69 -3.56 -17.29 4.50
C ARG A 69 -4.49 -17.15 3.30
N ARG A 70 -5.81 -17.13 3.54
CA ARG A 70 -6.80 -16.95 2.47
C ARG A 70 -6.73 -15.56 1.85
N LEU A 71 -6.49 -14.51 2.65
CA LEU A 71 -6.29 -13.15 2.15
C LEU A 71 -5.04 -13.07 1.26
N LEU A 72 -3.93 -13.69 1.65
CA LEU A 72 -2.70 -13.76 0.84
C LEU A 72 -2.94 -14.43 -0.51
N VAL A 73 -3.64 -15.56 -0.53
CA VAL A 73 -4.00 -16.26 -1.77
C VAL A 73 -4.83 -15.36 -2.68
N VAL A 74 -5.84 -14.68 -2.12
CA VAL A 74 -6.70 -13.79 -2.89
C VAL A 74 -5.93 -12.57 -3.43
N ALA A 75 -5.08 -11.94 -2.62
CA ALA A 75 -4.28 -10.79 -3.05
C ALA A 75 -3.25 -11.16 -4.14
N ALA A 76 -2.78 -12.42 -4.15
CA ALA A 76 -1.87 -12.94 -5.15
C ALA A 76 -2.56 -13.31 -6.49
N GLN A 77 -3.89 -13.38 -6.53
CA GLN A 77 -4.61 -13.72 -7.76
C GLN A 77 -4.42 -12.64 -8.83
N ARG A 78 -4.08 -13.06 -10.05
CA ARG A 78 -4.04 -12.17 -11.21
C ARG A 78 -5.44 -11.98 -11.79
N ARG A 79 -5.78 -10.74 -12.12
CA ARG A 79 -6.96 -10.39 -12.91
C ARG A 79 -6.49 -9.82 -14.25
N PRO A 80 -7.02 -10.29 -15.40
CA PRO A 80 -6.54 -9.87 -16.72
C PRO A 80 -6.59 -8.35 -16.94
N THR A 81 -7.57 -7.67 -16.36
CA THR A 81 -7.79 -6.23 -16.54
C THR A 81 -6.95 -5.36 -15.61
N ASN A 82 -6.29 -5.95 -14.59
CA ASN A 82 -5.59 -5.18 -13.57
C ASN A 82 -4.09 -5.04 -13.91
N HIS A 83 -3.77 -4.05 -14.74
CA HIS A 83 -2.39 -3.75 -15.14
C HIS A 83 -1.60 -3.02 -14.05
N TYR A 84 -2.29 -2.34 -13.14
CA TYR A 84 -1.76 -1.63 -11.98
C TYR A 84 -2.20 -2.30 -10.67
N HIS A 85 -3.49 -2.52 -10.44
CA HIS A 85 -4.01 -3.03 -9.15
C HIS A 85 -3.89 -4.57 -9.02
N HIS A 86 -2.66 -5.06 -8.91
CA HIS A 86 -2.33 -6.48 -8.85
C HIS A 86 -1.36 -6.82 -7.68
N ALA A 87 -0.97 -8.09 -7.54
CA ALA A 87 -0.08 -8.59 -6.46
C ALA A 87 1.21 -7.76 -6.23
N GLY A 88 1.73 -7.11 -7.29
CA GLY A 88 2.89 -6.23 -7.21
C GLY A 88 2.55 -4.90 -6.51
N HIS A 89 1.40 -4.30 -6.84
CA HIS A 89 0.89 -3.12 -6.14
C HIS A 89 0.69 -3.39 -4.64
N PHE A 90 0.00 -4.48 -4.28
CA PHE A 90 -0.16 -4.86 -2.87
C PHE A 90 1.17 -4.97 -2.13
N ALA A 91 2.19 -5.59 -2.75
CA ALA A 91 3.52 -5.66 -2.15
C ALA A 91 4.08 -4.27 -1.83
N HIS A 92 3.99 -3.32 -2.78
CA HIS A 92 4.48 -1.96 -2.58
C HIS A 92 3.72 -1.21 -1.49
N VAL A 93 2.39 -1.28 -1.48
CA VAL A 93 1.57 -0.61 -0.46
C VAL A 93 1.84 -1.20 0.94
N VAL A 94 2.05 -2.51 1.04
CA VAL A 94 2.44 -3.17 2.30
C VAL A 94 3.82 -2.72 2.77
N ILE A 95 4.82 -2.67 1.88
CA ILE A 95 6.18 -2.20 2.21
C ILE A 95 6.13 -0.74 2.68
N ALA A 96 5.44 0.12 1.92
CA ALA A 96 5.26 1.53 2.24
C ALA A 96 4.59 1.71 3.61
N SER A 97 3.56 0.90 3.90
CA SER A 97 2.90 0.87 5.20
C SER A 97 3.86 0.50 6.33
N GLY A 98 4.77 -0.46 6.11
CA GLY A 98 5.80 -0.83 7.08
C GLY A 98 6.77 0.32 7.38
N LEU A 99 7.23 1.03 6.35
CA LEU A 99 8.09 2.21 6.52
C LEU A 99 7.37 3.34 7.26
N LEU A 100 6.17 3.69 6.80
CA LEU A 100 5.35 4.76 7.38
C LEU A 100 4.97 4.45 8.83
N ALA A 101 4.65 3.19 9.14
CA ALA A 101 4.40 2.75 10.51
C ALA A 101 5.61 2.95 11.42
N TYR A 102 6.81 2.63 10.93
CA TYR A 102 8.03 2.86 11.69
C TYR A 102 8.30 4.35 11.89
N ALA A 103 8.25 5.14 10.82
CA ALA A 103 8.47 6.58 10.86
C ALA A 103 7.47 7.31 11.78
N ALA A 104 6.23 6.80 11.86
CA ALA A 104 5.21 7.33 12.78
C ALA A 104 5.35 6.81 14.21
N GLY A 105 6.19 5.82 14.48
CA GLY A 105 6.28 5.18 15.80
C GLY A 105 5.01 4.42 16.19
N LEU A 106 4.35 3.73 15.24
CA LEU A 106 3.17 2.90 15.55
C LEU A 106 3.54 1.72 16.46
N THR A 107 2.61 1.39 17.36
CA THR A 107 2.66 0.16 18.17
C THR A 107 2.60 -1.08 17.28
N ALA A 108 2.97 -2.24 17.82
CA ALA A 108 2.91 -3.50 17.09
C ALA A 108 1.48 -3.83 16.59
N ARG A 109 0.46 -3.55 17.41
CA ARG A 109 -0.95 -3.77 17.07
C ARG A 109 -1.42 -2.88 15.92
N GLU A 110 -1.13 -1.58 16.01
CA GLU A 110 -1.50 -0.62 14.96
C GLU A 110 -0.78 -0.91 13.65
N ARG A 111 0.51 -1.26 13.72
CA ARG A 111 1.30 -1.65 12.55
C ARG A 111 0.72 -2.90 11.89
N ALA A 112 0.37 -3.91 12.66
CA ALA A 112 -0.26 -5.12 12.15
C ALA A 112 -1.60 -4.81 11.45
N LEU A 113 -2.42 -3.93 12.03
CA LEU A 113 -3.67 -3.48 11.41
C LEU A 113 -3.43 -2.69 10.12
N LEU A 114 -2.47 -1.76 10.09
CA LEU A 114 -2.14 -0.99 8.89
C LEU A 114 -1.66 -1.90 7.76
N VAL A 115 -0.77 -2.84 8.06
CA VAL A 115 -0.27 -3.83 7.10
C VAL A 115 -1.39 -4.74 6.59
N LEU A 116 -2.31 -5.15 7.46
CA LEU A 116 -3.49 -5.90 7.05
C LEU A 116 -4.37 -5.07 6.10
N ALA A 117 -4.64 -3.80 6.43
CA ALA A 117 -5.43 -2.91 5.59
C ALA A 117 -4.77 -2.71 4.22
N ALA A 118 -3.45 -2.51 4.18
CA ALA A 118 -2.66 -2.43 2.96
C ALA A 118 -2.72 -3.72 2.12
N LEU A 119 -2.66 -4.90 2.75
CA LEU A 119 -2.81 -6.16 2.03
C LEU A 119 -4.18 -6.29 1.36
N VAL A 120 -5.23 -5.69 1.95
CA VAL A 120 -6.60 -5.91 1.50
C VAL A 120 -7.25 -4.75 0.75
N HIS A 121 -6.55 -3.61 0.58
CA HIS A 121 -7.20 -2.38 0.12
C HIS A 121 -7.87 -2.51 -1.26
N ASP A 122 -7.26 -3.30 -2.15
CA ASP A 122 -7.74 -3.54 -3.52
C ASP A 122 -8.13 -4.99 -3.83
N LEU A 123 -8.44 -5.84 -2.83
CA LEU A 123 -8.71 -7.28 -3.07
C LEU A 123 -9.76 -7.55 -4.16
N ASP A 124 -10.72 -6.66 -4.31
CA ASP A 124 -11.81 -6.80 -5.28
C ASP A 124 -11.81 -5.76 -6.40
N HIS A 125 -10.68 -5.07 -6.62
CA HIS A 125 -10.55 -4.06 -7.66
C HIS A 125 -10.92 -4.62 -9.04
N SER A 126 -11.88 -3.99 -9.72
CA SER A 126 -12.39 -4.46 -11.02
C SER A 126 -11.61 -3.95 -12.22
N GLY A 127 -10.59 -3.12 -11.99
CA GLY A 127 -9.81 -2.48 -13.04
C GLY A 127 -10.62 -1.53 -13.90
N ARG A 128 -11.74 -1.02 -13.38
CA ARG A 128 -12.54 0.02 -14.06
C ARG A 128 -12.94 1.08 -13.07
N TYR A 129 -12.78 2.33 -13.48
CA TYR A 129 -13.35 3.43 -12.74
C TYR A 129 -14.86 3.46 -12.97
N THR A 130 -15.63 3.46 -11.88
CA THR A 130 -17.10 3.53 -11.93
C THR A 130 -17.52 4.83 -11.28
N PRO A 131 -17.71 5.93 -12.04
CA PRO A 131 -18.00 7.26 -11.49
C PRO A 131 -19.30 7.30 -10.68
N SER A 132 -20.25 6.42 -11.00
CA SER A 132 -21.61 6.45 -10.46
C SER A 132 -21.74 5.97 -9.01
N LYS A 133 -20.69 5.40 -8.41
CA LYS A 133 -20.74 4.90 -7.03
C LYS A 133 -19.49 5.28 -6.27
N LEU A 134 -19.64 6.27 -5.38
CA LEU A 134 -18.60 6.68 -4.44
C LEU A 134 -18.16 5.48 -3.58
N PHE A 135 -16.84 5.32 -3.41
CA PHE A 135 -16.23 4.23 -2.64
C PHE A 135 -16.57 2.80 -3.11
N ALA A 136 -16.97 2.60 -4.37
CA ALA A 136 -17.43 1.30 -4.84
C ALA A 136 -16.35 0.20 -4.73
N GLN A 137 -15.13 0.51 -5.16
CA GLN A 137 -14.02 -0.44 -5.16
C GLN A 137 -13.58 -0.74 -3.73
N GLU A 138 -13.44 0.29 -2.89
CA GLU A 138 -13.05 0.19 -1.49
C GLU A 138 -14.08 -0.64 -0.70
N THR A 139 -15.37 -0.42 -0.96
CA THR A 139 -16.47 -1.18 -0.35
C THR A 139 -16.46 -2.63 -0.81
N ALA A 140 -16.19 -2.91 -2.10
CA ALA A 140 -16.09 -4.27 -2.62
C ALA A 140 -14.92 -5.03 -1.99
N SER A 141 -13.73 -4.42 -1.94
CA SER A 141 -12.54 -4.95 -1.27
C SER A 141 -12.80 -5.23 0.22
N ALA A 142 -13.42 -4.28 0.93
CA ALA A 142 -13.78 -4.44 2.34
C ALA A 142 -14.78 -5.59 2.56
N ARG A 143 -15.83 -5.70 1.73
CA ARG A 143 -16.80 -6.81 1.79
C ARG A 143 -16.13 -8.15 1.52
N ARG A 144 -15.20 -8.22 0.57
CA ARG A 144 -14.45 -9.46 0.28
C ARG A 144 -13.56 -9.84 1.46
N ALA A 145 -12.83 -8.89 2.05
CA ALA A 145 -12.03 -9.11 3.25
C ALA A 145 -12.90 -9.57 4.43
N MET A 146 -14.02 -8.90 4.69
CA MET A 146 -14.98 -9.22 5.74
C MET A 146 -15.49 -10.66 5.64
N ARG A 147 -15.91 -11.11 4.45
CA ARG A 147 -16.36 -12.50 4.23
C ARG A 147 -15.28 -13.51 4.61
N ILE A 148 -14.02 -13.23 4.27
CA ILE A 148 -12.88 -14.12 4.59
C ILE A 148 -12.59 -14.12 6.09
N VAL A 149 -12.59 -12.94 6.72
CA VAL A 149 -12.34 -12.76 8.16
C VAL A 149 -13.42 -13.46 8.98
N LEU A 150 -14.69 -13.12 8.76
CA LEU A 150 -15.82 -13.69 9.48
C LEU A 150 -15.98 -15.20 9.23
N GLY A 151 -15.86 -15.63 7.97
CA GLY A 151 -15.93 -17.06 7.60
C GLY A 151 -14.79 -17.91 8.17
N SER A 152 -13.79 -17.29 8.82
CA SER A 152 -12.70 -17.96 9.52
C SER A 152 -12.71 -17.68 11.03
N GLY A 153 -13.85 -17.25 11.59
CA GLY A 153 -14.05 -16.96 13.01
C GLY A 153 -13.38 -15.67 13.50
N GLY A 154 -13.15 -14.70 12.61
CA GLY A 154 -12.52 -13.42 12.95
C GLY A 154 -13.49 -12.38 13.53
N ASP A 155 -12.94 -11.26 13.99
CA ASP A 155 -13.68 -10.18 14.65
C ASP A 155 -14.49 -9.31 13.67
N ALA A 156 -15.79 -9.15 13.93
CA ALA A 156 -16.67 -8.26 13.15
C ALA A 156 -16.28 -6.78 13.29
N ARG A 157 -15.79 -6.33 14.46
CA ARG A 157 -15.35 -4.96 14.69
C ARG A 157 -14.17 -4.59 13.79
N LEU A 158 -13.26 -5.54 13.58
CA LEU A 158 -12.17 -5.39 12.63
C LEU A 158 -12.69 -5.16 11.20
N SER A 159 -13.75 -5.86 10.79
CA SER A 159 -14.31 -5.72 9.44
C SER A 159 -14.84 -4.30 9.19
N PHE A 160 -15.53 -3.71 10.16
CA PHE A 160 -15.93 -2.29 10.10
C PHE A 160 -14.73 -1.35 10.10
N ARG A 161 -13.72 -1.66 10.92
CA ARG A 161 -12.48 -0.87 10.96
C ARG A 161 -11.77 -0.86 9.61
N LEU A 162 -11.68 -2.01 8.94
CA LEU A 162 -11.09 -2.14 7.60
C LEU A 162 -11.87 -1.34 6.56
N LEU A 163 -13.21 -1.38 6.58
CA LEU A 163 -14.02 -0.57 5.67
C LEU A 163 -13.68 0.93 5.76
N TRP A 164 -13.58 1.46 6.98
CA TRP A 164 -13.23 2.86 7.19
C TRP A 164 -11.82 3.21 6.70
N LEU A 165 -10.83 2.35 6.97
CA LEU A 165 -9.48 2.53 6.47
C LEU A 165 -9.43 2.51 4.94
N LEU A 166 -10.12 1.54 4.32
CA LEU A 166 -10.14 1.38 2.87
C LEU A 166 -10.80 2.58 2.18
N LYS A 167 -11.90 3.13 2.70
CA LYS A 167 -12.49 4.35 2.15
C LYS A 167 -11.52 5.54 2.06
N ALA A 168 -10.47 5.56 2.88
CA ALA A 168 -9.46 6.62 2.85
C ALA A 168 -8.55 6.58 1.60
N THR A 169 -8.41 5.40 0.95
CA THR A 169 -7.57 5.23 -0.25
C THR A 169 -8.24 5.75 -1.52
N ALA A 170 -9.56 5.93 -1.50
CA ALA A 170 -10.29 6.49 -2.64
C ALA A 170 -9.76 7.88 -3.03
N LEU A 171 -9.38 8.09 -4.28
CA LEU A 171 -8.89 9.39 -4.77
C LEU A 171 -10.06 10.34 -5.08
N THR A 172 -10.73 10.83 -4.03
CA THR A 172 -11.89 11.74 -4.11
C THR A 172 -11.76 12.92 -3.15
N PHE A 173 -12.46 14.01 -3.46
CA PHE A 173 -12.60 15.20 -2.60
C PHE A 173 -13.85 15.18 -1.71
N HIS A 174 -14.55 14.05 -1.64
CA HIS A 174 -15.77 13.89 -0.85
C HIS A 174 -15.54 14.12 0.65
N ASP A 175 -16.50 14.73 1.34
CA ASP A 175 -16.37 15.13 2.75
C ASP A 175 -16.23 13.94 3.70
N ASP A 176 -16.91 12.82 3.44
CA ASP A 176 -16.68 11.57 4.19
C ASP A 176 -15.19 11.18 4.23
N ARG A 177 -14.49 11.29 3.08
CA ARG A 177 -13.06 10.95 3.04
C ARG A 177 -12.26 11.94 3.86
N LYS A 178 -12.56 13.24 3.76
CA LYS A 178 -11.90 14.27 4.56
C LYS A 178 -12.11 14.03 6.06
N ALA A 179 -13.31 13.67 6.47
CA ALA A 179 -13.63 13.34 7.86
C ALA A 179 -12.82 12.13 8.36
N ILE A 180 -12.73 11.06 7.56
CA ILE A 180 -11.89 9.90 7.86
C ILE A 180 -10.43 10.31 8.02
N LEU A 181 -9.89 11.02 7.03
CA LEU A 181 -8.49 11.44 7.06
C LEU A 181 -8.19 12.41 8.20
N THR A 182 -9.15 13.18 8.68
CA THR A 182 -8.96 14.10 9.81
C THR A 182 -8.99 13.34 11.13
N GLY A 183 -9.96 12.45 11.32
CA GLY A 183 -10.17 11.72 12.58
C GLY A 183 -9.24 10.52 12.79
N ASP A 184 -8.59 10.01 11.73
CA ASP A 184 -7.90 8.73 11.81
C ASP A 184 -6.47 8.76 11.25
N ARG A 185 -5.52 8.58 12.17
CA ARG A 185 -4.10 8.47 11.86
C ARG A 185 -3.75 7.30 10.94
N LEU A 186 -4.37 6.14 11.12
CA LEU A 186 -4.05 4.96 10.31
C LEU A 186 -4.60 5.13 8.89
N ALA A 187 -5.75 5.76 8.73
CA ALA A 187 -6.30 6.11 7.43
C ALA A 187 -5.36 7.03 6.63
N ARG A 188 -4.79 8.06 7.28
CA ARG A 188 -3.79 8.94 6.64
C ARG A 188 -2.56 8.16 6.18
N LEU A 189 -2.04 7.29 7.03
CA LEU A 189 -0.87 6.46 6.71
C LEU A 189 -1.16 5.49 5.56
N LEU A 190 -2.35 4.89 5.52
CA LEU A 190 -2.75 3.99 4.44
C LEU A 190 -2.91 4.73 3.11
N ALA A 191 -3.57 5.90 3.12
CA ALA A 191 -3.70 6.73 1.93
C ALA A 191 -2.33 7.18 1.39
N ASP A 192 -1.40 7.56 2.26
CA ASP A 192 -0.02 7.88 1.86
C ASP A 192 0.72 6.65 1.33
N ALA A 193 0.49 5.47 1.92
CA ALA A 193 1.13 4.23 1.49
C ALA A 193 0.70 3.81 0.08
N ASP A 194 -0.57 4.02 -0.26
CA ASP A 194 -1.13 3.69 -1.57
C ASP A 194 -0.52 4.56 -2.69
N LEU A 195 -0.30 5.85 -2.38
CA LEU A 195 0.36 6.79 -3.29
C LEU A 195 1.89 6.66 -3.34
N PHE A 196 2.48 5.84 -2.46
CA PHE A 196 3.93 5.84 -2.22
C PHE A 196 4.73 5.48 -3.47
N SER A 197 4.29 4.47 -4.23
CA SER A 197 4.99 4.05 -5.46
C SER A 197 5.06 5.16 -6.50
N SER A 198 3.99 5.94 -6.64
CA SER A 198 3.93 7.09 -7.56
C SER A 198 4.82 8.26 -7.11
N LEU A 199 4.99 8.45 -5.80
CA LEU A 199 5.73 9.58 -5.23
C LEU A 199 7.23 9.33 -5.06
N PHE A 200 7.60 8.11 -4.67
CA PHE A 200 8.96 7.81 -4.22
C PHE A 200 9.81 7.10 -5.25
N PHE A 201 9.21 6.63 -6.34
CA PHE A 201 9.93 6.00 -7.43
C PHE A 201 10.64 7.02 -8.32
N SER A 202 11.66 6.57 -9.04
CA SER A 202 12.23 7.33 -10.15
C SER A 202 11.13 7.73 -11.14
N ARG A 203 11.22 8.95 -11.68
CA ARG A 203 10.24 9.52 -12.61
C ARG A 203 9.90 8.56 -13.75
N GLN A 204 10.90 7.90 -14.35
CA GLN A 204 10.69 6.93 -15.42
C GLN A 204 9.79 5.76 -14.99
N LYS A 205 10.03 5.18 -13.80
CA LYS A 205 9.19 4.10 -13.27
C LYS A 205 7.79 4.61 -12.94
N ALA A 206 7.67 5.78 -12.31
CA ALA A 206 6.37 6.35 -12.00
C ALA A 206 5.53 6.61 -13.25
N ILE A 207 6.12 7.13 -14.35
CA ILE A 207 5.45 7.26 -15.65
C ILE A 207 5.00 5.89 -16.21
N GLN A 208 5.81 4.83 -16.05
CA GLN A 208 5.40 3.48 -16.45
C GLN A 208 4.22 2.96 -15.61
N LEU A 209 4.15 3.31 -14.32
CA LEU A 209 3.00 3.02 -13.47
C LEU A 209 1.76 3.78 -13.94
N THR A 210 1.89 5.07 -14.25
CA THR A 210 0.80 5.87 -14.83
C THR A 210 0.29 5.29 -16.14
N ARG A 211 1.18 4.80 -17.02
CA ARG A 211 0.78 4.07 -18.24
C ARG A 211 -0.07 2.84 -17.93
N ARG A 212 0.35 2.03 -16.96
CA ARG A 212 -0.42 0.84 -16.52
C ARG A 212 -1.78 1.23 -15.97
N LEU A 213 -1.84 2.29 -15.18
CA LEU A 213 -3.09 2.80 -14.63
C LEU A 213 -4.02 3.29 -15.74
N ASN A 214 -3.50 4.01 -16.75
CA ASN A 214 -4.29 4.44 -17.91
C ASN A 214 -4.84 3.27 -18.71
N LEU A 215 -4.02 2.24 -18.94
CA LEU A 215 -4.45 1.01 -19.62
C LEU A 215 -5.56 0.31 -18.84
N GLU A 216 -5.39 0.16 -17.52
CA GLU A 216 -6.41 -0.42 -16.66
C GLU A 216 -7.71 0.40 -16.70
N MET A 217 -7.63 1.72 -16.51
CA MET A 217 -8.79 2.61 -16.50
C MET A 217 -9.39 2.90 -17.89
N LEU A 218 -8.81 2.36 -18.97
CA LEU A 218 -9.14 2.70 -20.37
C LEU A 218 -9.12 4.21 -20.64
N LYS A 219 -8.19 4.92 -20.01
CA LYS A 219 -8.03 6.37 -20.19
C LYS A 219 -7.08 6.66 -21.35
N THR A 220 -7.51 7.53 -22.25
CA THR A 220 -6.66 8.16 -23.24
C THR A 220 -6.09 9.44 -22.63
N GLY A 221 -4.76 9.57 -22.64
CA GLY A 221 -4.08 10.73 -22.06
C GLY A 221 -2.58 10.52 -21.99
N ASP A 222 -1.83 11.62 -22.01
CA ASP A 222 -0.38 11.57 -21.89
C ASP A 222 0.02 11.19 -20.45
N PRO A 223 0.63 10.01 -20.23
CA PRO A 223 1.08 9.59 -18.91
C PRO A 223 2.16 10.51 -18.32
N VAL A 224 2.90 11.25 -19.15
CA VAL A 224 3.93 12.19 -18.67
C VAL A 224 3.26 13.41 -18.05
N ALA A 225 2.40 14.11 -18.81
CA ALA A 225 1.65 15.26 -18.30
C ALA A 225 0.81 14.93 -17.05
N GLN A 226 0.17 13.75 -17.03
CA GLN A 226 -0.61 13.30 -15.86
C GLN A 226 0.26 13.06 -14.62
N TYR A 227 1.44 12.45 -14.81
CA TYR A 227 2.38 12.23 -13.72
C TYR A 227 2.90 13.57 -13.18
N ASP A 228 3.32 14.48 -14.06
CA ASP A 228 3.85 15.78 -13.65
C ASP A 228 2.78 16.60 -12.90
N ALA A 229 1.53 16.64 -13.42
CA ALA A 229 0.41 17.29 -12.72
C ALA A 229 0.10 16.65 -11.35
N PHE A 230 0.22 15.33 -11.22
CA PHE A 230 0.07 14.62 -9.95
C PHE A 230 1.18 15.02 -8.96
N ILE A 231 2.44 15.03 -9.38
CA ILE A 231 3.58 15.43 -8.53
C ILE A 231 3.42 16.89 -8.08
N ASP A 232 3.08 17.80 -8.99
CA ASP A 232 2.85 19.20 -8.66
C ASP A 232 1.75 19.39 -7.62
N SER A 233 0.65 18.64 -7.77
CA SER A 233 -0.44 18.61 -6.79
C SER A 233 0.05 18.13 -5.42
N MET A 234 0.83 17.05 -5.40
CA MET A 234 1.35 16.45 -4.16
C MET A 234 2.45 17.28 -3.50
N LEU A 235 3.24 18.04 -4.25
CA LEU A 235 4.21 18.99 -3.71
C LEU A 235 3.52 20.19 -3.05
N ARG A 236 2.38 20.65 -3.59
CA ARG A 236 1.57 21.72 -2.99
C ARG A 236 0.77 21.25 -1.77
N ALA A 237 0.06 20.13 -1.89
CA ALA A 237 -0.82 19.63 -0.84
C ALA A 237 -0.07 18.85 0.26
N GLY A 238 1.04 18.22 -0.09
CA GLY A 238 1.79 17.30 0.78
C GLY A 238 1.09 15.96 1.00
N ALA A 239 1.80 15.05 1.66
CA ALA A 239 1.20 13.83 2.19
C ALA A 239 0.26 14.10 3.37
N HIS A 240 -0.72 13.21 3.58
CA HIS A 240 -1.73 13.37 4.61
C HIS A 240 -1.14 13.19 6.02
N SER A 241 -0.21 12.26 6.22
CA SER A 241 0.43 11.99 7.51
C SER A 241 1.74 12.78 7.71
N ALA A 242 2.07 13.07 8.96
CA ALA A 242 3.36 13.68 9.31
C ALA A 242 4.55 12.81 8.91
N ALA A 243 4.41 11.48 9.02
CA ALA A 243 5.42 10.53 8.57
C ALA A 243 5.60 10.60 7.04
N GLY A 244 4.51 10.60 6.27
CA GLY A 244 4.55 10.75 4.82
C GLY A 244 5.23 12.05 4.41
N ARG A 245 4.90 13.17 5.05
CA ARG A 245 5.55 14.47 4.80
C ARG A 245 7.05 14.43 5.09
N SER A 246 7.44 13.88 6.24
CA SER A 246 8.85 13.74 6.61
C SER A 246 9.63 12.91 5.58
N LEU A 247 9.08 11.78 5.14
CA LEU A 247 9.73 10.94 4.12
C LEU A 247 9.80 11.65 2.76
N LEU A 248 8.76 12.38 2.35
CA LEU A 248 8.77 13.17 1.10
C LEU A 248 9.88 14.24 1.14
N VAL A 249 9.98 14.99 2.24
CA VAL A 249 11.06 15.97 2.44
C VAL A 249 12.43 15.30 2.33
N GLN A 250 12.63 14.15 2.98
CA GLN A 250 13.88 13.40 2.88
C GLN A 250 14.21 12.95 1.43
N LYS A 251 13.20 12.63 0.62
CA LYS A 251 13.37 12.24 -0.79
C LYS A 251 13.82 13.43 -1.65
N PHE A 252 13.18 14.59 -1.50
CA PHE A 252 13.37 15.74 -2.38
C PHE A 252 14.46 16.71 -1.91
N VAL A 253 14.56 17.00 -0.61
CA VAL A 253 15.53 17.99 -0.07
C VAL A 253 16.91 17.39 0.09
N GLY A 254 17.02 16.09 0.38
CA GLY A 254 18.30 15.37 0.50
C GLY A 254 19.11 15.26 -0.81
N GLY A 255 18.68 15.90 -1.90
CA GLY A 255 19.39 16.01 -3.17
C GLY A 255 20.11 17.33 -3.42
N GLN A 256 19.82 18.39 -2.66
CA GLN A 256 20.41 19.71 -2.91
C GLN A 256 21.76 19.96 -2.20
N SER A 257 22.15 19.13 -1.24
CA SER A 257 23.36 19.37 -0.43
C SER A 257 24.65 18.71 -0.94
N ARG A 258 24.72 18.25 -2.20
CA ARG A 258 25.93 17.65 -2.80
C ARG A 258 26.17 18.09 -4.25
N GLY A 259 25.92 19.37 -4.51
CA GLY A 259 26.19 20.03 -5.78
C GLY A 259 26.63 21.47 -5.54
N GLN A 260 27.62 21.64 -4.66
CA GLN A 260 28.53 22.78 -4.60
C GLN A 260 29.91 22.21 -4.28
#